data_AF-A0A5N3UI15-F1
#
_entry.id   AF-A0A5N3UI15-F1
#
_cell.length_a   1.000
_cell.length_b   1.000
_cell.length_c   1.000
_cell.angle_alpha   90.00
_cell.angle_beta   90.00
_cell.angle_gamma   90.00
#
_symmetry.space_group_name_H-M   'P 1'
#
loop_
_entity.id
_entity.type
_entity.pdbx_description
1 polymer ?
#
loop_
_entity_poly.entity_id
_entity_poly.type
_entity_poly.pdbx_seq_one_letter_code
_entity_poly.pdbx_strand_id
1 'polypeptide(L)'
;EAWVGFPEPSVGLPGRCGVVLNCDKESLEIIDGPPESSSSQKICEGSYMDYKSSTNIMTVKYTRKPNHPVSVFLLLFYRVL
;
A
#
# COMPACT_ATOMS: atom_id res chain seq x y z
N GLU A 1 10.89 5.36 13.10
CA GLU A 1 9.63 5.61 12.39
C GLU A 1 9.53 4.64 11.22
N ALA A 2 8.39 3.97 11.02
CA ALA A 2 8.20 3.03 9.90
C ALA A 2 7.40 3.71 8.79
N TRP A 3 7.81 3.50 7.53
CA TRP A 3 7.22 4.14 6.37
C TRP A 3 6.89 3.14 5.26
N VAL A 4 5.79 3.40 4.55
CA VAL A 4 5.33 2.67 3.37
C VAL A 4 5.01 3.70 2.31
N GLY A 5 5.63 3.54 1.15
CA GLY A 5 5.47 4.45 0.03
C GLY A 5 5.26 3.72 -1.28
N PHE A 6 4.86 4.48 -2.28
CA PHE A 6 4.91 4.07 -3.68
C PHE A 6 6.19 4.62 -4.32
N PRO A 7 6.84 3.86 -5.22
CA PRO A 7 7.97 4.41 -5.97
C PRO A 7 7.53 5.67 -6.71
N GLU A 8 8.34 6.72 -6.70
CA GLU A 8 8.13 7.90 -7.56
C GLU A 8 8.12 7.47 -9.04
N PRO A 9 7.44 8.22 -9.95
CA PRO A 9 7.62 7.94 -11.37
C PRO A 9 9.03 8.37 -11.69
N SER A 10 9.94 7.42 -11.86
CA SER A 10 11.24 7.72 -12.45
C SER A 10 10.99 8.45 -13.76
N VAL A 11 11.44 9.71 -13.84
CA VAL A 11 11.27 10.59 -15.00
C VAL A 11 11.75 9.84 -16.25
N GLY A 12 10.83 9.39 -17.09
CA GLY A 12 11.13 8.69 -18.35
C GLY A 12 10.79 7.20 -18.43
N LEU A 13 10.20 6.56 -17.41
CA LEU A 13 9.69 5.19 -17.52
C LEU A 13 8.15 5.17 -17.68
N PRO A 14 7.61 4.62 -18.78
CA PRO A 14 6.17 4.40 -18.93
C PRO A 14 5.75 3.20 -18.08
N GLY A 15 5.48 3.45 -16.81
CA GLY A 15 4.96 2.47 -15.86
C GLY A 15 4.05 3.15 -14.85
N ARG A 16 2.93 2.50 -14.51
CA ARG A 16 2.06 2.96 -13.42
C ARG A 16 2.79 2.78 -12.09
N CYS A 17 3.43 3.83 -11.60
CA CYS A 17 3.95 3.92 -10.24
C CYS A 17 2.78 4.23 -9.29
N GLY A 18 1.98 3.21 -8.99
CA GLY A 18 0.81 3.34 -8.15
C GLY A 18 0.05 2.02 -8.01
N VAL A 19 -0.96 2.04 -7.17
CA VAL A 19 -1.90 0.94 -6.98
C VAL A 19 -3.14 1.23 -7.81
N VAL A 20 -3.55 0.25 -8.62
CA VAL A 20 -4.85 0.22 -9.29
C VAL A 20 -5.43 -1.16 -9.10
N LEU A 21 -6.35 -1.29 -8.14
CA LEU A 21 -7.05 -2.51 -7.79
C LEU A 21 -8.49 -2.44 -8.28
N ASN A 22 -9.09 -3.61 -8.46
CA ASN A 22 -10.54 -3.70 -8.58
C ASN A 22 -11.17 -3.61 -7.17
N CYS A 23 -11.64 -2.45 -6.72
CA CYS A 23 -12.20 -2.26 -5.36
C CYS A 23 -13.26 -3.29 -4.94
N ASP A 24 -14.03 -3.84 -5.89
CA ASP A 24 -15.08 -4.81 -5.57
C ASP A 24 -14.53 -6.20 -5.30
N LYS A 25 -13.30 -6.47 -5.71
CA LYS A 25 -12.66 -7.79 -5.69
C LYS A 25 -11.32 -7.81 -4.98
N GLU A 26 -10.68 -6.67 -4.81
CA GLU A 26 -9.36 -6.49 -4.24
C GLU A 26 -9.33 -5.25 -3.35
N SER A 27 -8.59 -5.33 -2.26
CA SER A 27 -8.35 -4.16 -1.40
C SER A 27 -6.97 -4.25 -0.77
N LEU A 28 -6.26 -3.14 -0.73
CA LEU A 28 -5.07 -2.96 0.07
C LEU A 28 -5.43 -2.13 1.31
N GLU A 29 -4.97 -2.54 2.47
CA GLU A 29 -5.19 -1.84 3.73
C GLU A 29 -3.86 -1.63 4.43
N ILE A 30 -3.55 -0.39 4.77
CA ILE A 30 -2.38 0.00 5.55
C ILE A 30 -2.86 0.23 6.98
N ILE A 31 -2.26 -0.47 7.94
CA ILE A 31 -2.62 -0.43 9.35
C ILE A 31 -1.43 0.15 10.12
N ASP A 32 -1.63 1.24 10.85
CA ASP A 32 -0.61 1.85 11.71
C ASP A 32 -0.50 1.07 13.03
N GLY A 33 0.26 -0.01 12.97
CA GLY A 33 0.54 -0.91 14.08
C GLY A 33 0.46 -2.38 13.68
N PRO A 34 0.32 -3.28 14.67
CA PRO A 34 0.00 -4.68 14.44
C PRO A 34 -1.33 -4.88 13.68
N PRO A 35 -1.61 -6.09 13.16
CA PRO A 35 -2.80 -6.36 12.35
C PRO A 35 -4.16 -6.06 13.03
N GLU A 36 -4.19 -6.07 14.36
CA GLU A 36 -5.40 -5.83 15.17
C GLU A 36 -5.60 -4.34 15.52
N SER A 37 -4.71 -3.45 15.07
CA SER A 37 -4.84 -2.01 15.32
C SER A 37 -6.06 -1.42 14.60
N SER A 38 -6.71 -0.45 15.23
CA SER A 38 -7.90 0.24 14.70
C SER A 38 -7.58 1.35 13.70
N SER A 39 -6.35 1.87 13.71
CA SER A 39 -5.90 2.90 12.78
C SER A 39 -5.53 2.26 11.45
N SER A 40 -6.42 2.31 10.47
CA SER A 40 -6.18 1.77 9.14
C SER A 40 -6.73 2.66 8.02
N GLN A 41 -6.12 2.54 6.85
CA GLN A 41 -6.57 3.17 5.62
C GLN A 41 -6.64 2.15 4.49
N LYS A 42 -7.82 2.05 3.87
CA LYS A 42 -8.04 1.24 2.68
C LYS A 42 -7.74 2.04 1.42
N ILE A 43 -7.04 1.38 0.50
CA ILE A 43 -6.56 1.92 -0.77
C ILE A 43 -6.98 0.94 -1.85
N CYS A 44 -7.66 1.45 -2.87
CA CYS A 44 -7.87 0.72 -4.11
C CYS A 44 -7.16 1.37 -5.30
N GLU A 45 -7.03 2.69 -5.28
CA GLU A 45 -6.39 3.45 -6.34
C GLU A 45 -5.57 4.58 -5.71
N GLY A 46 -4.37 4.79 -6.22
CA GLY A 46 -3.52 5.88 -5.75
C GLY A 46 -2.10 5.78 -6.31
N SER A 47 -1.44 6.93 -6.40
CA SER A 47 -0.02 7.07 -6.73
C SER A 47 0.60 8.06 -5.75
N TYR A 48 1.88 7.88 -5.40
CA TYR A 48 2.64 8.85 -4.59
C TYR A 48 2.05 9.17 -3.21
N MET A 49 1.58 8.14 -2.51
CA MET A 49 1.18 8.26 -1.11
C MET A 49 2.22 7.60 -0.21
N ASP A 50 2.78 8.39 0.71
CA ASP A 50 3.62 7.91 1.80
C ASP A 50 2.83 7.86 3.10
N TYR A 51 2.94 6.73 3.80
CA TYR A 51 2.32 6.48 5.07
C TYR A 51 3.39 6.41 6.14
N LYS A 52 3.27 7.28 7.14
CA LYS A 52 4.13 7.32 8.31
C LYS A 52 3.43 6.66 9.49
N SER A 53 4.03 5.62 10.04
CA SER A 53 3.57 4.99 11.27
C SER A 53 3.89 5.85 12.49
N SER A 54 2.93 5.95 13.41
CA SER A 54 3.09 6.56 14.74
C SER A 54 3.64 5.57 15.78
N THR A 55 3.63 4.26 15.51
CA THR A 55 3.94 3.19 16.48
C THR A 55 5.21 2.40 16.16
N ASN A 56 5.98 2.80 15.14
CA ASN A 56 7.13 2.06 14.56
C ASN A 56 6.79 0.69 13.96
N ILE A 57 5.52 0.30 13.95
CA ILE A 57 5.03 -0.94 13.36
C ILE A 57 4.01 -0.54 12.31
N MET A 58 4.11 -1.13 11.12
CA MET A 58 3.11 -0.95 10.08
C MET A 58 2.81 -2.28 9.44
N THR A 59 1.52 -2.57 9.27
CA THR A 59 1.04 -3.80 8.66
C THR A 59 0.36 -3.45 7.34
N VAL A 60 0.71 -4.19 6.28
CA VAL A 60 0.01 -4.13 5.00
C VAL A 60 -0.80 -5.39 4.82
N LYS A 61 -2.11 -5.24 4.62
CA LYS A 61 -3.05 -6.33 4.40
C LYS A 61 -3.64 -6.23 2.99
N TYR A 62 -3.37 -7.25 2.18
CA TYR A 62 -3.97 -7.38 0.87
C TYR A 62 -5.06 -8.47 0.90
N THR A 63 -6.27 -8.12 0.46
CA THR A 63 -7.41 -9.03 0.36
C THR A 63 -7.86 -9.13 -1.08
N ARG A 64 -8.16 -10.35 -1.55
CA ARG A 64 -8.63 -10.63 -2.91
C ARG A 64 -9.73 -11.68 -2.89
N LYS A 65 -10.78 -11.49 -3.69
CA LYS A 65 -11.82 -12.50 -3.91
C LYS A 65 -11.23 -13.74 -4.58
N PRO A 66 -11.67 -14.96 -4.20
CA PRO A 66 -11.27 -16.19 -4.89
C PRO A 66 -11.49 -16.08 -6.41
N ASN A 67 -10.60 -16.67 -7.20
CA ASN A 67 -10.66 -16.73 -8.67
C ASN A 67 -10.60 -15.38 -9.43
N HIS A 68 -10.38 -14.24 -8.77
CA HIS A 68 -10.08 -12.97 -9.44
C HIS A 68 -8.57 -12.88 -9.78
N PRO A 69 -8.16 -12.42 -10.98
CA PRO A 69 -6.75 -12.20 -11.28
C PRO A 69 -6.09 -11.22 -10.30
N VAL A 70 -4.78 -11.36 -10.09
CA VAL A 70 -4.01 -10.46 -9.22
C VAL A 70 -3.70 -9.16 -9.96
N SER A 71 -3.96 -8.02 -9.31
CA SER A 71 -3.47 -6.73 -9.76
C SER A 71 -2.00 -6.54 -9.36
N VAL A 72 -1.18 -5.99 -10.26
CA VAL A 72 0.24 -5.73 -10.01
C VAL A 72 0.40 -4.38 -9.32
N PHE A 73 1.14 -4.36 -8.22
CA PHE A 73 1.52 -3.14 -7.50
C PHE A 73 2.88 -3.33 -6.83
N LEU A 74 3.56 -2.21 -6.53
CA LEU A 74 4.83 -2.17 -5.82
C LEU A 74 4.71 -1.26 -4.62
N LEU A 75 5.11 -1.77 -3.46
CA LEU A 75 5.19 -1.04 -2.19
C LEU A 75 6.64 -1.02 -1.73
N LEU A 76 7.08 0.14 -1.26
CA LEU A 76 8.40 0.32 -0.66
C LEU A 76 8.26 0.47 0.84
N PHE A 77 9.01 -0.33 1.59
CA PHE A 77 9.10 -0.24 3.04
C PHE A 77 10.45 0.35 3.39
N TYR A 78 10.45 1.43 4.17
CA TYR A 78 11.69 2.04 4.63
C TYR A 78 11.55 2.53 6.06
N ARG A 79 12.68 2.56 6.76
CA ARG A 79 12.81 3.16 8.07
C ARG A 79 13.58 4.45 7.91
N VAL A 80 12.97 5.56 8.32
CA VAL A 80 13.69 6.83 8.47
C VAL A 80 14.30 6.83 9.87
N LEU A 81 15.61 7.10 9.92
CA LEU A 81 16.41 7.18 11.15
C LEU A 81 16.39 8.60 11.71
#